data_AF-A0AAD7F942-F1
#
_entry.id   AF-A0AAD7F942-F1
#
_cell.length_a   1.000
_cell.length_b   1.000
_cell.length_c   1.000
_cell.angle_alpha   90.00
_cell.angle_beta   90.00
_cell.angle_gamma   90.00
#
_symmetry.space_group_name_H-M   'P 1'
#
loop_
_entity.id
_entity.type
_entity.pdbx_description
1 polymer ?
#
loop_
_entity_poly.entity_id
_entity_poly.type
_entity_poly.pdbx_seq_one_letter_code
_entity_poly.pdbx_strand_id
1 'polypeptide(L)'
;MDLTLLLSSNSPPTEPQAEEVRLRIRDIKSLKSKADVERVQITGEIEALTRRLDAASLQSATLQEQITSLGGIVSPLRSFPAELLSTIFEFSLASALDDNSFSYRSDNALQPPNLFGRVCSRWRAVALGTPQLWRAIELPNLRKPLHGGHT
;
A
#
# COMPACT_ATOMS: atom_id res chain seq x y z
N MET A 1 19.74 20.90 57.08
CA MET A 1 20.91 19.99 57.01
C MET A 1 20.77 19.22 55.70
N ASP A 2 21.82 19.16 54.90
CA ASP A 2 21.72 18.79 53.48
C ASP A 2 21.48 17.28 53.27
N LEU A 3 20.29 16.91 52.78
CA LEU A 3 19.93 15.53 52.44
C LEU A 3 20.69 15.00 51.21
N THR A 4 21.32 15.87 50.42
CA THR A 4 22.12 15.45 49.26
C THR A 4 23.41 14.73 49.67
N LEU A 5 24.01 15.07 50.82
CA LEU A 5 25.16 14.36 51.37
C LEU A 5 24.82 12.92 51.77
N LEU A 6 23.60 12.68 52.28
CA LEU A 6 23.10 11.34 52.60
C LEU A 6 22.76 10.52 51.35
N LEU A 7 22.48 11.16 50.21
CA LEU A 7 22.31 10.45 48.94
C LEU A 7 23.64 10.00 48.34
N SER A 8 24.75 10.63 48.73
CA SER A 8 26.11 10.31 48.28
C SER A 8 26.97 9.56 49.31
N SER A 9 26.44 9.24 50.49
CA SER A 9 27.17 8.60 51.59
C SER A 9 26.34 7.49 52.25
N ASN A 10 27.01 6.43 52.73
CA ASN A 10 26.38 5.34 53.50
C ASN A 10 26.25 5.65 55.00
N SER A 11 26.44 6.90 55.43
CA SER A 11 26.25 7.30 56.83
C SER A 11 24.77 7.19 57.24
N PRO A 12 24.45 6.66 58.43
CA PRO A 12 23.06 6.57 58.88
C PRO A 12 22.48 7.98 59.12
N PRO A 13 21.20 8.23 58.76
CA PRO A 13 20.55 9.52 59.05
C PRO A 13 20.31 9.68 60.55
N THR A 14 20.31 10.93 61.01
CA THR A 14 19.79 11.27 62.34
C THR A 14 18.27 11.12 62.38
N GLU A 15 17.66 10.94 63.56
CA GLU A 15 16.21 10.74 63.69
C GLU A 15 15.36 11.85 63.03
N PRO A 16 15.69 13.16 63.16
CA PRO A 16 14.95 14.21 62.47
C PRO A 16 15.08 14.14 60.93
N GLN A 17 16.24 13.73 60.42
CA GLN A 17 16.44 13.54 58.98
C GLN A 17 15.66 12.33 58.47
N ALA A 18 15.61 11.24 59.24
CA ALA A 18 14.82 10.07 58.93
C ALA A 18 13.33 10.42 58.85
N GLU A 19 12.83 11.23 59.79
CA GLU A 19 11.42 11.67 59.78
C GLU A 19 11.11 12.62 58.61
N GLU A 20 11.99 13.58 58.30
CA GLU A 20 11.86 14.45 57.13
C GLU A 20 11.77 13.62 55.83
N VAL A 21 12.63 12.61 55.68
CA VAL A 21 12.64 11.72 54.52
C VAL A 21 11.36 10.87 54.47
N ARG A 22 10.86 10.35 55.60
CA ARG A 22 9.60 9.60 55.64
C ARG A 22 8.41 10.44 55.20
N LEU A 23 8.32 11.69 55.65
CA LEU A 23 7.27 12.63 55.23
C LEU A 23 7.36 12.90 53.72
N ARG A 24 8.55 13.20 53.20
CA ARG A 24 8.74 13.38 51.74
C ARG A 24 8.37 12.14 50.93
N ILE A 25 8.75 10.95 51.40
CA ILE A 25 8.37 9.68 50.75
C ILE A 25 6.85 9.53 50.73
N ARG A 26 6.15 9.88 51.82
CA ARG A 26 4.68 9.84 51.88
C ARG A 26 4.06 10.77 50.85
N ASP A 27 4.54 12.01 50.77
CA ASP A 27 4.02 13.01 49.84
C ASP A 27 4.28 12.61 48.38
N ILE A 28 5.49 12.15 48.07
CA ILE A 28 5.87 11.64 46.74
C ILE A 28 5.01 10.42 46.37
N LYS A 29 4.74 9.50 47.31
CA LYS A 29 3.85 8.35 47.07
C LYS A 29 2.43 8.79 46.74
N SER A 30 1.91 9.80 47.44
CA SER A 30 0.58 10.36 47.17
C SER A 30 0.50 10.98 45.78
N LEU A 31 1.48 11.82 45.43
CA LEU A 31 1.58 12.45 44.10
C LEU A 31 1.71 11.40 42.99
N LYS A 32 2.55 10.38 43.20
CA LYS A 32 2.72 9.28 42.24
C LYS A 32 1.40 8.53 42.04
N SER A 33 0.67 8.22 43.11
CA SER A 33 -0.63 7.54 43.00
C SER A 33 -1.62 8.34 42.17
N LYS A 34 -1.68 9.66 42.35
CA LYS A 34 -2.54 10.54 41.55
C LYS A 34 -2.15 10.50 40.07
N ALA A 35 -0.85 10.61 39.77
CA ALA A 35 -0.33 10.53 38.41
C ALA A 35 -0.57 9.16 37.75
N ASP A 36 -0.48 8.06 38.51
CA ASP A 36 -0.76 6.72 38.00
C ASP A 36 -2.24 6.57 37.61
N VAL A 37 -3.17 7.14 38.37
CA VAL A 37 -4.62 7.14 38.05
C VAL A 37 -4.88 7.92 36.77
N GLU A 38 -4.31 9.13 36.64
CA GLU A 38 -4.44 9.96 35.44
C GLU A 38 -3.85 9.26 34.21
N ARG A 39 -2.69 8.60 34.34
CA ARG A 39 -2.09 7.82 33.25
C ARG A 39 -2.99 6.69 32.79
N VAL A 40 -3.65 5.97 33.72
CA VAL A 40 -4.58 4.89 33.37
C VAL A 40 -5.79 5.45 32.62
N GLN A 41 -6.34 6.58 33.05
CA GLN A 41 -7.46 7.23 32.36
C GLN A 41 -7.08 7.63 30.93
N ILE A 42 -5.96 8.35 30.75
CA ILE A 42 -5.47 8.77 29.43
C ILE A 42 -5.22 7.56 28.53
N THR A 43 -4.64 6.48 29.07
CA THR A 43 -4.39 5.25 28.30
C THR A 43 -5.70 4.64 27.79
N GLY A 44 -6.74 4.60 28.64
CA GLY A 44 -8.07 4.13 28.22
C GLY A 44 -8.72 5.02 27.16
N GLU A 45 -8.56 6.33 27.26
CA GLU A 45 -9.05 7.28 26.24
C GLU A 45 -8.34 7.09 24.90
N ILE A 46 -7.02 6.87 24.90
CA ILE A 46 -6.24 6.54 23.70
C ILE A 46 -6.77 5.27 23.05
N GLU A 47 -6.95 4.19 23.82
CA GLU A 47 -7.48 2.93 23.28
C GLU A 47 -8.87 3.10 22.65
N ALA A 48 -9.75 3.86 23.29
CA ALA A 48 -11.09 4.12 22.78
C ALA A 48 -11.05 4.95 21.48
N LEU A 49 -10.18 5.96 21.41
CA LEU A 49 -10.01 6.78 20.21
C LEU A 49 -9.38 5.99 19.06
N THR A 50 -8.38 5.15 19.34
CA THR A 50 -7.77 4.26 18.34
C THR A 50 -8.82 3.34 17.72
N ARG A 51 -9.66 2.67 18.53
CA ARG A 51 -10.73 1.81 18.00
C ARG A 51 -11.71 2.57 17.10
N ARG A 52 -12.05 3.81 17.45
CA ARG A 52 -12.93 4.66 16.63
C ARG A 52 -12.26 5.05 15.32
N LEU A 53 -10.97 5.37 15.35
CA LEU A 53 -10.19 5.70 14.16
C LEU A 53 -10.09 4.49 13.21
N ASP A 54 -9.85 3.30 13.75
CA ASP A 54 -9.77 2.07 12.97
C ASP A 54 -11.11 1.76 12.28
N ALA A 55 -12.21 1.86 13.02
CA ALA A 55 -13.55 1.66 12.47
C ALA A 55 -13.89 2.68 11.36
N ALA A 56 -13.59 3.96 11.59
CA ALA A 56 -13.82 5.01 10.59
C ALA A 56 -12.94 4.80 9.33
N SER A 57 -11.69 4.36 9.51
CA SER A 57 -10.77 4.08 8.42
C SER A 57 -11.25 2.91 7.56
N LEU A 58 -11.72 1.83 8.20
CA LEU A 58 -12.30 0.68 7.50
C LEU A 58 -13.56 1.06 6.71
N GLN A 59 -14.44 1.87 7.32
CA GLN A 59 -15.64 2.36 6.64
C GLN A 59 -15.29 3.22 5.42
N SER A 60 -14.30 4.13 5.56
CA SER A 60 -13.82 4.96 4.46
C SER A 60 -13.27 4.12 3.30
N ALA A 61 -12.44 3.12 3.61
CA ALA A 61 -11.90 2.20 2.62
C ALA A 61 -13.01 1.43 1.88
N THR A 62 -14.01 0.95 2.60
CA THR A 62 -15.17 0.23 2.04
C THR A 62 -15.97 1.12 1.08
N LEU A 63 -16.25 2.36 1.49
CA LEU A 63 -16.98 3.31 0.63
C LEU A 63 -16.17 3.68 -0.61
N GLN A 64 -14.85 3.84 -0.47
CA GLN A 64 -13.97 4.14 -1.59
C GLN A 64 -13.92 2.98 -2.61
N GLU A 65 -13.95 1.73 -2.15
CA GLU A 65 -14.08 0.57 -3.01
C GLU A 65 -15.41 0.57 -3.78
N GLN A 66 -16.52 0.88 -3.10
CA GLN A 66 -17.83 1.00 -3.75
C GLN A 66 -17.86 2.11 -4.81
N ILE A 67 -17.31 3.29 -4.49
CA ILE A 67 -17.18 4.40 -5.44
C ILE A 67 -16.36 3.96 -6.66
N THR A 68 -15.25 3.27 -6.45
CA THR A 68 -14.37 2.79 -7.54
C THR A 68 -15.09 1.77 -8.43
N SER A 69 -15.79 0.82 -7.82
CA SER A 69 -16.56 -0.21 -8.54
C SER A 69 -17.67 0.42 -9.38
N LEU A 70 -18.50 1.29 -8.78
CA LEU A 70 -19.59 1.98 -9.47
C LEU A 70 -19.06 2.96 -10.52
N GLY A 71 -17.98 3.68 -10.23
CA GLY A 71 -17.29 4.56 -11.17
C GLY A 71 -16.79 3.80 -12.40
N GLY A 72 -16.34 2.55 -12.22
CA GLY A 72 -16.01 1.65 -13.32
C GLY A 72 -17.19 1.34 -14.24
N ILE A 73 -18.42 1.30 -13.72
CA ILE A 73 -19.65 1.05 -14.50
C ILE A 73 -20.01 2.24 -15.38
N VAL A 74 -19.88 3.46 -14.86
CA VAL A 74 -20.18 4.70 -15.60
C VAL A 74 -18.97 5.25 -16.35
N SER A 75 -17.87 4.50 -16.41
CA SER A 75 -16.65 4.91 -17.10
C SER A 75 -16.95 5.23 -18.58
N PRO A 76 -16.50 6.40 -19.10
CA PRO A 76 -16.66 6.75 -20.51
C PRO A 76 -16.10 5.70 -21.47
N LEU A 77 -15.11 4.92 -21.05
CA LEU A 77 -14.53 3.82 -21.84
C LEU A 77 -15.53 2.69 -22.14
N ARG A 78 -16.63 2.58 -21.37
CA ARG A 78 -17.72 1.62 -21.63
C ARG A 78 -18.72 2.08 -22.68
N SER A 79 -18.80 3.39 -22.97
CA SER A 79 -19.63 3.97 -24.04
C SER A 79 -18.81 4.48 -25.22
N PHE A 80 -17.47 4.48 -25.11
CA PHE A 80 -16.56 4.97 -26.14
C PHE A 80 -16.75 4.24 -27.47
N PRO A 81 -16.91 4.90 -28.62
CA PRO A 81 -17.05 4.24 -29.93
C PRO A 81 -15.91 3.25 -30.20
N ALA A 82 -16.23 2.14 -30.87
CA ALA A 82 -15.25 1.08 -31.13
C ALA A 82 -14.11 1.58 -32.04
N GLU A 83 -14.46 2.48 -32.97
CA GLU A 83 -13.55 3.12 -33.92
C GLU A 83 -12.50 3.94 -33.19
N LEU A 84 -12.92 4.79 -32.24
CA LEU A 84 -12.00 5.58 -31.45
C LEU A 84 -11.12 4.72 -30.54
N LEU A 85 -11.69 3.62 -30.01
CA LEU A 85 -10.91 2.67 -29.22
C LEU A 85 -9.86 1.95 -30.07
N SER A 86 -10.19 1.57 -31.31
CA SER A 86 -9.23 1.00 -32.26
C SER A 86 -8.12 1.99 -32.63
N THR A 87 -8.46 3.27 -32.84
CA THR A 87 -7.47 4.32 -33.08
C THR A 87 -6.49 4.45 -31.92
N ILE A 88 -6.98 4.44 -30.67
CA ILE A 88 -6.11 4.45 -29.47
C ILE A 88 -5.17 3.24 -29.47
N PHE A 89 -5.68 2.04 -29.76
CA PHE A 89 -4.86 0.84 -29.81
C PHE A 89 -3.75 0.96 -30.87
N GLU A 90 -4.08 1.46 -32.06
CA GLU A 90 -3.11 1.68 -33.14
C GLU A 90 -2.02 2.69 -32.75
N PHE A 91 -2.39 3.81 -32.11
CA PHE A 91 -1.42 4.79 -31.61
C PHE A 91 -0.48 4.19 -30.56
N SER A 92 -1.03 3.41 -29.63
CA SER A 92 -0.21 2.76 -28.60
C SER A 92 0.74 1.68 -29.16
N LEU A 93 0.40 1.06 -30.28
CA LEU A 93 1.28 0.13 -30.98
C LEU A 93 2.38 0.87 -31.74
N ALA A 94 2.05 1.94 -32.48
CA ALA A 94 3.04 2.74 -33.21
C ALA A 94 4.12 3.32 -32.29
N SER A 95 3.73 3.87 -31.13
CA SER A 95 4.66 4.38 -30.13
C SER A 95 5.58 3.29 -29.55
N ALA A 96 5.13 2.04 -29.48
CA ALA A 96 5.95 0.93 -28.99
C ALA A 96 6.94 0.41 -30.04
N LEU A 97 6.67 0.63 -31.32
CA LEU A 97 7.54 0.23 -32.43
C LEU A 97 8.64 1.27 -32.75
N ASP A 98 8.36 2.56 -32.52
CA ASP A 98 9.32 3.64 -32.74
C ASP A 98 10.39 3.74 -31.64
N ASP A 99 10.04 3.36 -30.41
CA ASP A 99 10.99 3.27 -29.31
C ASP A 99 11.72 1.92 -29.42
N ASN A 100 12.90 1.92 -30.03
CA ASN A 100 13.81 0.76 -30.16
C ASN A 100 14.23 0.15 -28.79
N SER A 101 13.64 0.66 -27.70
CA SER A 101 13.70 0.28 -26.29
C SER A 101 12.68 -0.78 -25.89
N PHE A 102 11.74 -1.19 -26.76
CA PHE A 102 10.98 -2.43 -26.53
C PHE A 102 11.92 -3.63 -26.75
N SER A 103 12.81 -3.82 -25.77
CA SER A 103 13.42 -5.10 -25.46
C SER A 103 12.30 -6.12 -25.55
N TYR A 104 12.34 -6.95 -26.59
CA TYR A 104 11.50 -8.12 -26.82
C TYR A 104 11.73 -9.08 -25.66
N ARG A 105 11.22 -8.73 -24.48
CA ARG A 105 11.18 -9.59 -23.32
C ARG A 105 10.29 -10.75 -23.74
N SER A 106 10.83 -11.95 -23.54
CA SER A 106 10.35 -13.25 -24.02
C SER A 106 8.94 -13.65 -23.59
N ASP A 107 8.15 -12.74 -23.03
CA ASP A 107 6.78 -12.97 -22.60
C ASP A 107 5.80 -12.31 -23.58
N ASN A 108 5.37 -13.12 -24.56
CA ASN A 108 4.43 -12.73 -25.62
C ASN A 108 3.09 -12.20 -25.08
N ALA A 109 2.77 -12.47 -23.81
CA ALA A 109 1.52 -12.09 -23.15
C ALA A 109 1.42 -10.59 -22.78
N LEU A 110 2.53 -9.84 -22.87
CA LEU A 110 2.61 -8.41 -22.56
C LEU A 110 2.75 -7.53 -23.81
N GLN A 111 2.77 -8.11 -25.01
CA GLN A 111 2.84 -7.37 -26.27
C GLN A 111 1.44 -6.90 -26.72
N PRO A 112 1.27 -5.67 -27.20
CA PRO A 112 0.08 -5.28 -27.95
C PRO A 112 0.11 -6.02 -29.29
N PRO A 113 -0.84 -6.94 -29.58
CA PRO A 113 -2.29 -6.80 -29.33
C PRO A 113 -2.86 -7.64 -28.18
N ASN A 114 -2.07 -8.58 -27.65
CA ASN A 114 -2.50 -9.53 -26.61
C ASN A 114 -2.89 -8.82 -25.31
N LEU A 115 -2.25 -7.69 -25.00
CA LEU A 115 -2.54 -6.87 -23.82
C LEU A 115 -3.98 -6.31 -23.83
N PHE A 116 -4.44 -5.77 -24.96
CA PHE A 116 -5.79 -5.19 -25.06
C PHE A 116 -6.87 -6.24 -24.83
N GLY A 117 -6.63 -7.45 -25.33
CA GLY A 117 -7.50 -8.60 -25.13
C GLY A 117 -7.64 -9.05 -23.67
N ARG A 118 -6.81 -8.58 -22.74
CA ARG A 118 -6.86 -8.97 -21.32
C ARG A 118 -7.64 -7.98 -20.43
N VAL A 119 -7.96 -6.80 -20.94
CA VAL A 119 -8.65 -5.74 -20.16
C VAL A 119 -10.12 -6.09 -19.93
N CYS A 120 -10.88 -6.32 -21.00
CA CYS A 120 -12.27 -6.77 -20.92
C CYS A 120 -12.72 -7.44 -22.23
N SER A 121 -13.91 -8.06 -22.22
CA SER A 121 -14.49 -8.70 -23.42
C SER A 121 -14.67 -7.72 -24.59
N ARG A 122 -15.07 -6.47 -24.31
CA ARG A 122 -15.23 -5.43 -25.32
C ARG A 122 -13.91 -5.06 -25.99
N TRP A 123 -12.87 -4.81 -25.20
CA TRP A 123 -11.55 -4.47 -25.73
C TRP A 123 -10.98 -5.61 -26.56
N ARG A 124 -11.21 -6.87 -26.15
CA ARG A 124 -10.87 -8.05 -26.94
C ARG A 124 -11.60 -8.08 -28.28
N ALA A 125 -12.91 -7.82 -28.29
CA ALA A 125 -13.70 -7.79 -29.52
C ALA A 125 -13.19 -6.70 -30.48
N VAL A 126 -12.91 -5.50 -29.97
CA VAL A 126 -12.35 -4.40 -30.78
C VAL A 126 -10.95 -4.74 -31.27
N ALA A 127 -10.06 -5.26 -30.42
CA ALA A 127 -8.70 -5.62 -30.83
C ALA A 127 -8.69 -6.71 -31.91
N LEU A 128 -9.52 -7.75 -31.77
CA LEU A 128 -9.66 -8.80 -32.80
C LEU A 128 -10.29 -8.25 -34.08
N GLY A 129 -11.22 -7.30 -33.97
CA GLY A 129 -11.87 -6.63 -35.10
C GLY A 129 -11.06 -5.51 -35.74
N THR A 130 -9.84 -5.23 -35.27
CA THR A 130 -8.94 -4.19 -35.81
C THR A 130 -7.74 -4.86 -36.48
N PRO A 131 -7.79 -5.14 -37.80
CA PRO A 131 -6.72 -5.85 -38.51
C PRO A 131 -5.34 -5.17 -38.40
N GLN A 132 -5.32 -3.85 -38.19
CA GLN A 132 -4.08 -3.07 -38.22
C GLN A 132 -3.17 -3.38 -37.03
N LEU A 133 -3.74 -3.85 -35.93
CA LEU A 133 -3.00 -4.32 -34.76
C LEU A 133 -2.26 -5.63 -35.05
N TRP A 134 -2.71 -6.43 -36.01
CA TRP A 134 -2.19 -7.77 -36.30
C TRP A 134 -1.27 -7.79 -37.53
N ARG A 135 -0.86 -6.62 -38.03
CA ARG A 135 0.05 -6.50 -39.19
C ARG A 135 1.43 -7.12 -38.94
N ALA A 136 1.86 -7.21 -37.69
CA ALA A 136 3.08 -7.88 -37.27
C ALA A 136 2.77 -8.79 -36.07
N ILE A 137 2.96 -10.09 -36.24
CA ILE A 137 2.83 -11.08 -35.16
C ILE A 137 4.15 -11.81 -35.06
N GLU A 138 4.79 -11.72 -33.90
CA GLU A 138 5.94 -12.56 -33.58
C GLU A 138 5.47 -13.86 -32.94
N LEU A 139 5.91 -14.97 -33.53
CA LEU A 139 5.71 -16.31 -32.99
C LEU A 139 6.99 -16.74 -32.28
N PRO A 140 7.09 -16.57 -30.95
CA PRO A 140 8.22 -17.08 -30.21
C PRO A 140 8.23 -18.60 -30.34
N ASN A 141 9.36 -19.14 -30.81
CA ASN A 141 9.69 -20.57 -30.94
C ASN A 141 9.38 -21.30 -32.26
N LEU A 142 9.19 -20.61 -33.39
CA LEU A 142 9.32 -21.30 -34.70
C LEU A 142 10.76 -21.67 -35.07
N ARG A 143 11.76 -21.29 -34.27
CA ARG A 143 13.16 -21.71 -34.41
C ARG A 143 13.49 -22.92 -33.52
N LYS A 144 12.87 -24.07 -33.76
CA LYS A 144 13.58 -25.33 -33.51
C LYS A 144 14.10 -25.82 -34.86
N PRO A 145 15.43 -25.90 -35.07
CA PRO A 145 15.92 -26.53 -36.28
C PRO A 145 15.43 -27.97 -36.30
N LEU A 146 14.64 -28.32 -37.32
CA LEU A 146 14.49 -29.70 -37.73
C LEU A 146 15.88 -30.12 -38.20
N HIS A 147 16.59 -30.88 -37.36
CA HIS A 147 17.38 -32.07 -37.71
C HIS A 147 18.43 -32.33 -36.64
N GLY A 148 18.16 -33.34 -35.81
CA GLY A 148 19.22 -34.21 -35.35
C GLY A 148 19.74 -35.00 -36.55
N GLY A 149 20.99 -34.74 -36.94
CA GLY A 149 21.77 -35.62 -37.77
C GLY A 149 22.64 -36.48 -36.86
N HIS A 150 22.20 -37.71 -36.61
CA HIS A 150 23.10 -38.79 -36.23
C HIS A 150 23.94 -39.14 -37.46
N THR A 151 25.26 -38.98 -37.35
CA THR A 151 26.31 -39.97 -37.68
C THR A 151 27.64 -39.40 -37.22
#